data_AF-A0A3P7MTJ7-F1
#
_entry.id   AF-A0A3P7MTJ7-F1
#
_cell.length_a   1.000
_cell.length_b   1.000
_cell.length_c   1.000
_cell.angle_alpha   90.00
_cell.angle_beta   90.00
_cell.angle_gamma   90.00
#
_symmetry.space_group_name_H-M   'P 1'
#
loop_
_entity.id
_entity.type
_entity.pdbx_description
1 polymer ?
#
loop_
_entity_poly.entity_id
_entity_poly.type
_entity_poly.pdbx_seq_one_letter_code
_entity_poly.pdbx_strand_id
1 'polypeptide(L)' 'PSTAYGPILTKFSRCGWRVQLFHPENAPKDYVDYGDHNWPIERLLDGEIENINVCLCSN' A
#
# COMPACT_ATOMS: atom_id res chain seq x y z
N PRO A 1 16.39 13.62 2.63
CA PRO A 1 14.99 14.04 2.39
C PRO A 1 14.07 12.82 2.43
N SER A 2 13.37 12.63 3.55
CA SER A 2 12.32 11.60 3.66
C SER A 2 11.14 12.02 2.78
N THR A 3 10.82 11.26 1.74
CA THR A 3 9.64 11.52 0.90
C THR A 3 8.39 11.42 1.77
N ALA A 4 7.69 12.53 1.96
CA ALA A 4 6.41 12.54 2.66
C ALA A 4 5.31 12.06 1.70
N TYR A 5 4.97 10.77 1.76
CA TYR A 5 3.90 10.19 0.95
C TYR A 5 2.49 10.62 1.42
N GLY A 6 2.37 11.04 2.68
CA GLY A 6 1.10 11.37 3.32
C GLY A 6 0.20 12.33 2.54
N PRO A 7 0.69 13.51 2.08
CA PRO A 7 -0.13 14.45 1.30
C PRO A 7 -0.69 13.85 0.01
N ILE A 8 0.09 13.01 -0.69
CA ILE A 8 -0.31 12.42 -1.97
C ILE A 8 -1.32 11.29 -1.75
N LEU A 9 -1.05 10.38 -0.81
CA LEU A 9 -1.95 9.28 -0.49
C LEU A 9 -3.28 9.79 0.07
N THR A 10 -3.24 10.82 0.92
CA THR A 10 -4.45 11.51 1.41
C THR A 10 -5.27 12.09 0.26
N LYS A 11 -4.62 12.68 -0.74
CA LYS A 11 -5.32 13.22 -1.92
C LYS A 11 -6.01 12.12 -2.71
N PHE A 12 -5.33 11.00 -2.98
CA PHE A 12 -5.93 9.87 -3.70
C PHE A 12 -7.13 9.29 -2.96
N SER A 13 -7.00 9.04 -1.65
CA SER A 13 -8.10 8.56 -0.81
C SER A 13 -9.32 9.50 -0.84
N ARG A 14 -9.09 10.83 -0.72
CA ARG A 14 -10.16 11.84 -0.83
C ARG A 14 -10.83 11.89 -2.20
N CYS A 15 -10.13 11.51 -3.26
CA CYS A 15 -10.68 11.37 -4.60
C CYS A 15 -11.38 10.02 -4.84
N GLY A 16 -11.56 9.21 -3.80
CA GLY A 16 -12.25 7.92 -3.88
C GLY A 16 -11.38 6.75 -4.36
N TRP A 17 -10.07 6.95 -4.47
CA TRP A 17 -9.15 5.87 -4.85
C TRP A 17 -8.87 4.97 -3.66
N ARG A 18 -8.79 3.66 -3.92
CA ARG A 18 -8.27 2.69 -2.95
C ARG A 18 -6.75 2.63 -3.04
N VAL A 19 -6.08 2.73 -1.90
CA VAL A 19 -4.63 2.69 -1.79
C VAL A 19 -4.20 1.29 -1.36
N GLN A 20 -3.39 0.63 -2.16
CA GLN A 20 -2.71 -0.62 -1.78
C GLN A 20 -1.23 -0.34 -1.56
N LEU A 21 -0.71 -0.64 -0.37
CA LEU A 21 0.70 -0.43 -0.05
C LEU A 21 1.45 -1.76 0.00
N PHE A 22 2.58 -1.78 -0.69
CA PHE A 22 3.59 -2.83 -0.58
C PHE A 22 4.76 -2.25 0.20
N HIS A 23 5.11 -2.88 1.31
CA HIS A 23 6.07 -2.31 2.24
C HIS A 23 6.86 -3.41 2.95
N PRO A 24 8.08 -3.13 3.45
CA PRO A 24 8.75 -4.08 4.33
C PRO A 24 7.97 -4.23 5.64
N GLU A 25 8.11 -5.37 6.32
CA GLU A 25 7.39 -5.67 7.57
C GLU A 25 7.63 -4.64 8.67
N ASN A 26 8.82 -4.02 8.67
CA ASN A 26 9.21 -2.99 9.63
C ASN A 26 8.80 -1.56 9.23
N ALA A 27 7.89 -1.41 8.25
CA ALA A 27 7.43 -0.09 7.83
C ALA A 27 6.82 0.71 8.99
N PRO A 28 7.05 2.04 9.04
CA PRO A 28 6.45 2.89 10.06
C PRO A 28 4.92 2.79 10.07
N LYS A 29 4.32 2.73 11.27
CA LYS A 29 2.87 2.59 11.42
C LYS A 29 2.09 3.73 10.74
N ASP A 30 2.60 4.95 10.87
CA ASP A 30 2.03 6.14 10.23
C ASP A 30 2.04 6.07 8.70
N TYR A 31 2.95 5.29 8.10
CA TYR A 31 2.92 4.99 6.67
C TYR A 31 1.87 3.92 6.34
N VAL A 32 1.80 2.84 7.12
CA VAL A 32 0.85 1.72 6.92
C VAL A 32 -0.60 2.18 7.09
N ASP A 33 -0.86 3.16 7.97
CA ASP A 33 -2.19 3.70 8.21
C ASP A 33 -2.78 4.44 6.98
N TYR A 34 -1.99 4.73 5.92
CA TYR A 34 -2.51 5.29 4.67
C TYR A 34 -3.09 4.25 3.70
N GLY A 35 -2.77 2.97 3.85
CA GLY A 35 -3.21 1.91 2.94
C GLY A 35 -4.58 1.37 3.32
N ASP A 36 -5.49 1.26 2.35
CA ASP A 36 -6.71 0.47 2.50
C ASP A 36 -6.39 -1.03 2.58
N HIS A 37 -5.37 -1.48 1.85
CA HIS A 37 -4.80 -2.82 1.95
C HIS A 37 -3.28 -2.72 2.02
N ASN A 38 -2.69 -3.49 2.94
CA ASN A 38 -1.27 -3.44 3.26
C ASN A 38 -0.66 -4.83 3.11
N TRP A 39 0.40 -4.93 2.33
CA TRP A 39 1.09 -6.16 1.99
C TRP A 39 2.56 -6.08 2.41
N PRO A 40 2.93 -6.75 3.51
CA PRO A 40 4.33 -6.99 3.84
C PRO A 40 5.01 -7.78 2.73
N ILE A 41 6.09 -7.24 2.16
CA ILE A 41 6.80 -7.84 1.01
C ILE A 41 7.37 -9.21 1.38
N GLU A 42 7.83 -9.38 2.62
CA GLU A 42 8.39 -10.62 3.14
C GLU A 42 7.37 -11.76 3.03
N ARG A 43 6.11 -11.52 3.41
CA ARG A 43 5.01 -12.50 3.27
C ARG A 43 4.64 -12.80 1.82
N LEU A 44 4.84 -11.83 0.92
CA LEU A 44 4.63 -12.03 -0.52
C LEU A 44 5.71 -12.94 -1.11
N LEU A 45 6.95 -12.80 -0.66
CA LEU A 45 8.10 -13.56 -1.15
C LEU A 45 8.20 -14.95 -0.54
N ASP A 46 7.69 -15.16 0.67
CA ASP A 46 7.65 -16.46 1.36
C ASP A 46 6.61 -17.43 0.74
N GLY A 47 5.90 -17.01 -0.31
CA GLY A 47 4.99 -17.88 -1.06
C GLY A 47 3.66 -18.17 -0.36
N GLU A 48 3.38 -17.55 0.79
CA GLU A 48 2.08 -17.66 1.47
C GLU A 48 0.96 -16.93 0.71
N ILE A 49 1.31 -15.98 -0.17
CA ILE A 49 0.36 -15.22 -0.98
C ILE A 49 0.46 -15.71 -2.42
N GLU A 50 -0.33 -16.74 -2.76
CA GLU A 50 -0.20 -17.46 -4.03
C GLU A 50 -0.48 -16.60 -5.27
N ASN A 51 -1.26 -15.51 -5.19
CA ASN A 51 -1.51 -14.59 -6.31
C ASN A 51 -2.01 -13.23 -5.82
N ILE A 52 -1.22 -12.15 -5.91
CA ILE A 52 -1.76 -10.79 -5.82
C ILE A 52 -2.25 -10.37 -7.20
N ASN A 53 -3.56 -10.48 -7.42
CA ASN A 53 -4.20 -9.86 -8.58
C ASN A 53 -4.20 -8.33 -8.40
N VAL A 54 -3.20 -7.66 -8.96
CA VAL A 54 -3.20 -6.20 -9.09
C VAL A 54 -4.19 -5.80 -10.19
N CYS A 55 -5.48 -5.77 -9.86
CA CYS A 55 -6.51 -5.24 -10.75
C CYS A 55 -6.43 -3.71 -10.78
N LEU A 56 -5.80 -3.15 -11.82
CA LEU A 56 -5.93 -1.74 -12.17
C LEU A 56 -7.28 -1.53 -12.85
N CYS A 57 -8.34 -1.30 -12.07
CA CYS A 57 -9.60 -0.82 -12.62
C CYS A 57 -9.44 0.66 -13.00
N SER A 58 -9.28 0.93 -14.30
CA SER A 58 -9.49 2.28 -14.85
C SER A 58 -10.98 2.45 -15.14
N ASN A 59 -11.57 3.54 -14.63
CA ASN A 59 -12.93 3.96 -14.98
C ASN A 59 -12.99 4.48 -16.41
#